data_AF-A0A7V4KHQ2-F1
#
_entry.id   AF-A0A7V4KHQ2-F1
#
_cell.length_a   1.000
_cell.length_b   1.000
_cell.length_c   1.000
_cell.angle_alpha   90.00
_cell.angle_beta   90.00
_cell.angle_gamma   90.00
#
_symmetry.space_group_name_H-M   'P 1'
#
loop_
_entity.id
_entity.type
_entity.pdbx_description
1 polymer ?
#
loop_
_entity_poly.entity_id
_entity_poly.type
_entity_poly.pdbx_seq_one_letter_code
_entity_poly.pdbx_strand_id
1 'polypeptide(L)'
;MKRYINVTILLTVFYLQSFATWSRVSSLGVPFWMLKEDDTLIWLNPYEIVNYPNQIWAEIGTASGSTLQPNVNGNLSIGNQWGGISKKTDFLYPATVGLFFGRPYWGLVSSAGQQAVGSDVSAVENSPAGTSMLPLKLYNKFDIFFGSDKILSIPLGLSVFYASNSSYKTESSVTQPATAVNDVKYSEELRSSEIWLMLSTRLSNFYFFNTFDIIINLGIHNVNNRYIDEVYNGEKFVINDDYSFTTKGSLTPEVTLRGIYEKNKNVSIVTIFDYYYTDLSNEFLRKTDTNLDNQFVSTDRDVYYKREQNYVRSFLTIGAATNLYLTPKILFIIGTNIFVDSVNINEKRRQMLIDRKGVDQEYKYESNRINIPFYLACEYKITNFLSLSSGINKVVSAMENIKVVDPDYGGWNGTQFPLSNITEKETRNDNVAGYTTNVSFGARTKIKDKVILDFVIRQNVLFTGTYIISGVPETLFSQISVVYKF
;
A
#
# COMPACT_ATOMS: atom_id res chain seq x y z
N MET A 1 6.29 -34.92 49.38
CA MET A 1 5.63 -33.65 49.00
C MET A 1 6.48 -32.69 48.13
N LYS A 2 7.82 -32.76 48.11
CA LYS A 2 8.66 -31.86 47.27
C LYS A 2 8.73 -32.20 45.76
N ARG A 3 8.13 -33.30 45.29
CA ARG A 3 8.15 -33.70 43.86
C ARG A 3 6.95 -33.21 43.03
N TYR A 4 5.87 -32.75 43.65
CA TYR A 4 4.68 -32.25 42.94
C TYR A 4 4.69 -30.73 42.70
N ILE A 5 5.64 -30.00 43.30
CA ILE A 5 5.78 -28.54 43.10
C ILE A 5 6.56 -28.22 41.81
N ASN A 6 7.43 -29.12 41.34
CA ASN A 6 8.24 -28.89 40.13
C ASN A 6 7.49 -29.17 38.82
N VAL A 7 6.39 -29.91 38.83
CA VAL A 7 5.58 -30.17 37.63
C VAL A 7 4.59 -29.03 37.37
N THR A 8 4.13 -28.35 38.41
CA THR A 8 3.24 -27.18 38.29
C THR A 8 4.01 -25.91 37.87
N ILE A 9 5.29 -25.79 38.26
CA ILE A 9 6.17 -24.67 37.84
C ILE A 9 6.63 -24.83 36.37
N LEU A 10 6.72 -26.05 35.85
CA LEU A 10 7.00 -26.26 34.41
C LEU A 10 5.80 -25.95 33.49
N LEU A 11 4.58 -25.96 34.01
CA LEU A 11 3.36 -25.64 33.27
C LEU A 11 2.93 -24.16 33.38
N THR A 12 3.56 -23.38 34.26
CA THR A 12 3.26 -21.96 34.47
C THR A 12 4.32 -21.00 33.93
N VAL A 13 5.41 -21.50 33.32
CA VAL A 13 6.51 -20.67 32.77
C VAL A 13 6.54 -20.59 31.23
N PHE A 14 5.63 -21.28 30.52
CA PHE A 14 5.53 -21.15 29.06
C PHE A 14 4.39 -20.22 28.61
N TYR A 15 4.37 -19.01 29.16
CA TYR A 15 3.67 -17.86 28.52
C TYR A 15 4.53 -17.38 27.34
N LEU A 16 4.72 -18.26 26.35
CA LEU A 16 5.46 -17.93 25.15
C LEU A 16 4.55 -17.09 24.24
N GLN A 17 4.89 -15.82 24.09
CA GLN A 17 4.37 -14.95 23.04
C GLN A 17 4.45 -15.70 21.71
N SER A 18 3.31 -15.87 21.07
CA SER A 18 3.21 -16.51 19.76
C SER A 18 3.50 -15.45 18.69
N PHE A 19 4.77 -15.22 18.36
CA PHE A 19 5.21 -14.28 17.32
C PHE A 19 4.52 -14.59 15.99
N ALA A 20 3.75 -13.66 15.42
CA ALA A 20 3.23 -13.68 14.06
C ALA A 20 4.11 -13.04 13.00
N THR A 21 4.31 -13.85 11.99
CA THR A 21 4.55 -13.37 10.64
C THR A 21 3.27 -12.79 10.03
N TRP A 22 3.41 -12.03 8.94
CA TRP A 22 2.30 -11.57 8.09
C TRP A 22 1.35 -12.71 7.68
N SER A 23 1.89 -13.92 7.55
CA SER A 23 1.11 -15.13 7.30
C SER A 23 0.13 -15.45 8.45
N ARG A 24 0.55 -15.44 9.72
CA ARG A 24 -0.39 -15.73 10.82
C ARG A 24 -1.49 -14.67 10.93
N VAL A 25 -1.17 -13.38 10.80
CA VAL A 25 -2.19 -12.31 10.75
C VAL A 25 -3.16 -12.56 9.57
N SER A 26 -2.62 -12.86 8.39
CA SER A 26 -3.42 -13.18 7.21
C SER A 26 -4.31 -14.42 7.39
N SER A 27 -3.87 -15.41 8.17
CA SER A 27 -4.65 -16.61 8.48
C SER A 27 -5.81 -16.34 9.44
N LEU A 28 -5.67 -15.36 10.31
CA LEU A 28 -6.74 -14.87 11.18
C LEU A 28 -7.70 -13.95 10.40
N GLY A 29 -7.30 -13.45 9.24
CA GLY A 29 -8.15 -12.59 8.41
C GLY A 29 -8.49 -11.26 9.08
N VAL A 30 -7.71 -10.83 10.08
CA VAL A 30 -7.89 -9.57 10.82
C VAL A 30 -6.73 -8.61 10.54
N PRO A 31 -6.94 -7.29 10.58
CA PRO A 31 -5.85 -6.32 10.61
C PRO A 31 -4.95 -6.52 11.84
N PHE A 32 -3.64 -6.36 11.69
CA PHE A 32 -2.68 -6.58 12.79
C PHE A 32 -2.94 -5.69 14.01
N TRP A 33 -3.51 -4.48 13.82
CA TRP A 33 -3.80 -3.57 14.94
C TRP A 33 -4.80 -4.17 15.94
N MET A 34 -5.65 -5.11 15.50
CA MET A 34 -6.65 -5.77 16.34
C MET A 34 -6.02 -6.76 17.33
N LEU A 35 -4.79 -7.20 17.10
CA LEU A 35 -4.08 -8.13 17.97
C LEU A 35 -3.47 -7.36 19.14
N LYS A 36 -3.63 -7.88 20.36
CA LYS A 36 -3.01 -7.28 21.55
C LYS A 36 -1.48 -7.23 21.44
N GLU A 37 -0.86 -8.37 21.12
CA GLU A 37 0.60 -8.58 21.06
C GLU A 37 0.94 -9.41 19.82
N ASP A 38 1.88 -8.91 19.02
CA ASP A 38 2.26 -9.50 17.73
C ASP A 38 3.53 -8.83 17.16
N ASP A 39 4.43 -9.56 16.47
CA ASP A 39 5.63 -8.97 15.83
C ASP A 39 5.35 -8.22 14.55
N THR A 40 4.20 -8.42 13.89
CA THR A 40 3.79 -7.51 12.83
C THR A 40 3.46 -6.11 13.35
N LEU A 41 3.28 -5.91 14.66
CA LEU A 41 3.05 -4.58 15.24
C LEU A 41 4.28 -3.66 15.10
N ILE A 42 5.48 -4.16 14.78
CA ILE A 42 6.61 -3.29 14.44
C ILE A 42 6.29 -2.36 13.26
N TRP A 43 5.42 -2.81 12.35
CA TRP A 43 4.97 -2.06 11.18
C TRP A 43 3.91 -1.01 11.50
N LEU A 44 3.27 -1.12 12.68
CA LEU A 44 2.35 -0.11 13.21
C LEU A 44 3.08 0.86 14.11
N ASN A 45 3.82 0.31 15.08
CA ASN A 45 4.51 1.02 16.12
C ASN A 45 5.98 0.57 16.12
N PRO A 46 6.89 1.34 15.50
CA PRO A 46 8.31 1.02 15.40
C PRO A 46 9.01 0.70 16.72
N TYR A 47 8.50 1.24 17.84
CA TYR A 47 9.00 0.92 19.19
C TYR A 47 8.93 -0.58 19.49
N GLU A 48 7.95 -1.30 18.94
CA GLU A 48 7.77 -2.73 19.19
C GLU A 48 8.98 -3.58 18.82
N ILE A 49 9.90 -3.07 18.00
CA ILE A 49 11.14 -3.77 17.66
C ILE A 49 11.96 -4.16 18.91
N VAL A 50 11.82 -3.44 20.03
CA VAL A 50 12.48 -3.77 21.31
C VAL A 50 12.05 -5.14 21.87
N ASN A 51 10.84 -5.60 21.55
CA ASN A 51 10.32 -6.89 21.97
C ASN A 51 10.87 -8.04 21.10
N TYR A 52 11.52 -7.71 19.98
CA TYR A 52 11.99 -8.66 18.99
C TYR A 52 13.49 -8.55 18.71
N PRO A 53 14.38 -8.60 19.73
CA PRO A 53 15.82 -8.59 19.50
C PRO A 53 16.30 -9.93 18.93
N ASN A 54 17.33 -9.88 18.08
CA ASN A 54 18.07 -11.05 17.61
C ASN A 54 17.18 -12.05 16.84
N GLN A 55 16.41 -11.54 15.88
CA GLN A 55 15.54 -12.36 15.05
C GLN A 55 15.89 -12.21 13.57
N ILE A 56 15.60 -13.26 12.80
CA ILE A 56 15.62 -13.27 11.34
C ILE A 56 14.22 -13.60 10.88
N TRP A 57 13.71 -12.82 9.92
CA TRP A 57 12.42 -13.04 9.28
C TRP A 57 12.63 -13.31 7.80
N ALA A 58 11.79 -14.19 7.25
CA ALA A 58 11.69 -14.40 5.83
C ALA A 58 10.24 -14.74 5.47
N GLU A 59 9.79 -14.21 4.33
CA GLU A 59 8.52 -14.56 3.72
C GLU A 59 8.73 -14.90 2.26
N ILE A 60 8.27 -16.08 1.88
CA ILE A 60 8.45 -16.63 0.53
C ILE A 60 7.46 -15.99 -0.46
N GLY A 61 6.51 -15.20 0.03
CA GLY A 61 5.63 -14.35 -0.76
C GLY A 61 4.17 -14.78 -0.77
N THR A 62 3.35 -14.02 -1.49
CA THR A 62 1.92 -14.26 -1.69
C THR A 62 1.66 -14.73 -3.12
N ALA A 63 0.85 -15.78 -3.29
CA ALA A 63 0.42 -16.22 -4.62
C ALA A 63 -0.51 -15.16 -5.26
N SER A 64 -0.16 -14.69 -6.46
CA SER A 64 -1.01 -13.78 -7.24
C SER A 64 -2.34 -14.46 -7.60
N GLY A 65 -3.46 -13.79 -7.30
CA GLY A 65 -4.82 -14.34 -7.46
C GLY A 65 -5.65 -14.34 -6.17
N SER A 66 -5.05 -14.04 -5.01
CA SER A 66 -5.76 -14.04 -3.73
C SER A 66 -6.71 -12.85 -3.51
N THR A 67 -6.79 -11.89 -4.42
CA THR A 67 -7.56 -10.65 -4.22
C THR A 67 -8.62 -10.36 -5.27
N LEU A 68 -8.45 -10.69 -6.55
CA LEU A 68 -9.45 -10.33 -7.57
C LEU A 68 -9.47 -11.37 -8.70
N GLN A 69 -10.59 -12.10 -8.76
CA GLN A 69 -11.05 -13.07 -9.76
C GLN A 69 -10.27 -14.41 -9.91
N PRO A 70 -11.01 -15.55 -9.97
CA PRO A 70 -10.44 -16.85 -10.34
C PRO A 70 -9.92 -16.79 -11.78
N ASN A 71 -8.65 -17.14 -11.98
CA ASN A 71 -7.97 -17.04 -13.28
C ASN A 71 -7.47 -18.44 -13.66
N VAL A 72 -8.32 -19.17 -14.38
CA VAL A 72 -8.24 -20.63 -14.63
C VAL A 72 -6.96 -21.06 -15.38
N ASN A 73 -6.17 -20.14 -15.95
CA ASN A 73 -5.03 -20.46 -16.83
C ASN A 73 -3.72 -19.69 -16.52
N GLY A 74 -3.60 -19.05 -15.36
CA GLY A 74 -2.38 -18.30 -14.99
C GLY A 74 -1.36 -19.16 -14.26
N ASN A 75 -0.11 -19.19 -14.73
CA ASN A 75 1.01 -19.69 -13.90
C ASN A 75 1.00 -18.95 -12.55
N LEU A 76 1.03 -19.69 -11.44
CA LEU A 76 1.05 -19.13 -10.09
C LEU A 76 2.31 -18.28 -9.90
N SER A 77 2.20 -16.96 -10.06
CA SER A 77 3.31 -16.05 -9.76
C SER A 77 3.35 -15.79 -8.26
N ILE A 78 4.50 -16.06 -7.63
CA ILE A 78 4.74 -15.70 -6.24
C ILE A 78 5.32 -14.29 -6.23
N GLY A 79 4.57 -13.33 -5.73
CA GLY A 79 5.03 -11.96 -5.50
C GLY A 79 5.37 -11.71 -4.04
N ASN A 80 5.86 -10.52 -3.71
CA ASN A 80 5.92 -10.02 -2.32
C ASN A 80 6.90 -10.76 -1.39
N GLN A 81 7.99 -11.32 -1.90
CA GLN A 81 9.04 -11.88 -1.05
C GLN A 81 9.74 -10.79 -0.26
N TRP A 82 9.98 -11.05 1.02
CA TRP A 82 10.72 -10.14 1.88
C TRP A 82 11.46 -10.88 2.98
N GLY A 83 12.42 -10.21 3.61
CA GLY A 83 13.11 -10.74 4.78
C GLY A 83 13.77 -9.63 5.55
N GLY A 84 14.26 -9.96 6.74
CA GLY A 84 14.97 -8.98 7.56
C GLY A 84 15.62 -9.60 8.76
N ILE A 85 16.37 -8.76 9.47
CA ILE A 85 17.11 -9.12 10.68
C ILE A 85 16.95 -8.00 11.71
N SER A 86 16.88 -8.38 12.97
CA SER A 86 16.97 -7.46 14.09
C SER A 86 18.08 -7.90 15.02
N LYS A 87 18.67 -6.93 15.69
CA LYS A 87 19.72 -7.19 16.66
C LYS A 87 19.68 -6.17 17.78
N LYS A 88 19.85 -6.66 19.00
CA LYS A 88 20.12 -5.78 20.13
C LYS A 88 21.54 -5.23 20.00
N THR A 89 21.68 -3.93 20.13
CA THR A 89 22.96 -3.22 20.04
C THR A 89 23.13 -2.30 21.24
N ASP A 90 24.38 -2.17 21.69
CA ASP A 90 24.80 -1.22 22.71
C ASP A 90 25.85 -0.24 22.14
N PHE A 91 25.96 -0.12 20.80
CA PHE A 91 27.03 0.62 20.14
C PHE A 91 27.02 2.14 20.43
N LEU A 92 25.84 2.73 20.59
CA LEU A 92 25.68 4.14 21.01
C LEU A 92 24.79 4.25 22.25
N TYR A 93 23.68 3.51 22.25
CA TYR A 93 22.76 3.35 23.38
C TYR A 93 22.18 1.95 23.34
N PRO A 94 21.71 1.39 24.48
CA PRO A 94 20.97 0.15 24.48
C PRO A 94 19.69 0.29 23.65
N ALA A 95 19.65 -0.41 22.52
CA ALA A 95 18.57 -0.34 21.55
C ALA A 95 18.42 -1.65 20.80
N THR A 96 17.31 -1.80 20.08
CA THR A 96 17.16 -2.84 19.06
C THR A 96 17.04 -2.17 17.70
N VAL A 97 17.85 -2.61 16.75
CA VAL A 97 17.84 -2.15 15.36
C VAL A 97 17.33 -3.28 14.48
N GLY A 98 16.44 -2.95 13.54
CA GLY A 98 15.93 -3.87 12.52
C GLY A 98 16.23 -3.36 11.11
N LEU A 99 16.50 -4.28 10.19
CA LEU A 99 16.67 -4.00 8.77
C LEU A 99 15.92 -5.04 7.95
N PHE A 100 15.03 -4.58 7.08
CA PHE A 100 14.18 -5.43 6.25
C PHE A 100 14.26 -5.03 4.78
N PHE A 101 14.10 -5.98 3.89
CA PHE A 101 14.20 -5.82 2.44
C PHE A 101 13.04 -6.48 1.72
N GLY A 102 12.59 -5.86 0.63
CA GLY A 102 11.65 -6.47 -0.31
C GLY A 102 10.17 -6.44 0.12
N ARG A 103 9.85 -5.87 1.30
CA ARG A 103 8.49 -5.82 1.84
C ARG A 103 7.48 -5.27 0.81
N PRO A 104 6.25 -5.77 0.76
CA PRO A 104 5.20 -5.22 -0.10
C PRO A 104 5.00 -3.73 0.17
N TYR A 105 4.86 -2.98 -0.90
CA TYR A 105 4.75 -1.54 -0.87
C TYR A 105 3.29 -1.11 -1.10
N TRP A 106 2.83 -0.15 -0.31
CA TRP A 106 1.44 0.32 -0.28
C TRP A 106 1.31 1.83 -0.55
N GLY A 107 2.42 2.49 -0.90
CA GLY A 107 2.46 3.94 -1.17
C GLY A 107 1.97 4.33 -2.57
N LEU A 108 1.86 5.64 -2.78
CA LEU A 108 1.20 6.24 -3.94
C LEU A 108 2.03 6.14 -5.23
N VAL A 109 3.37 6.06 -5.14
CA VAL A 109 4.22 6.11 -6.34
C VAL A 109 4.14 4.86 -7.24
N SER A 110 3.51 3.78 -6.77
CA SER A 110 3.40 2.52 -7.53
C SER A 110 2.42 2.57 -8.71
N SER A 111 1.56 3.58 -8.76
CA SER A 111 0.58 3.82 -9.83
C SER A 111 0.74 5.20 -10.50
N ALA A 112 1.71 6.00 -10.05
CA ALA A 112 1.89 7.38 -10.48
C ALA A 112 2.28 7.46 -11.97
N GLY A 113 1.52 8.24 -12.73
CA GLY A 113 1.71 8.38 -14.18
C GLY A 113 0.98 7.33 -15.03
N GLN A 114 0.33 6.33 -14.43
CA GLN A 114 -0.46 5.33 -15.16
C GLN A 114 -1.87 5.83 -15.46
N GLN A 115 -2.38 5.58 -16.67
CA GLN A 115 -3.81 5.59 -16.95
C GLN A 115 -4.48 4.29 -16.49
N ALA A 116 -4.61 4.08 -15.18
CA ALA A 116 -5.37 2.96 -14.63
C ALA A 116 -6.69 3.43 -14.04
N VAL A 117 -7.75 2.65 -14.25
CA VAL A 117 -9.03 2.84 -13.56
C VAL A 117 -8.78 2.77 -12.06
N GLY A 118 -9.08 3.85 -11.34
CA GLY A 118 -8.82 3.95 -9.90
C GLY A 118 -7.37 4.30 -9.52
N SER A 119 -6.51 4.71 -10.47
CA SER A 119 -5.23 5.33 -10.12
C SER A 119 -5.49 6.72 -9.56
N ASP A 120 -5.17 6.85 -8.27
CA ASP A 120 -5.24 8.08 -7.50
C ASP A 120 -4.36 9.20 -8.10
N VAL A 121 -3.30 8.84 -8.83
CA VAL A 121 -2.34 9.79 -9.44
C VAL A 121 -2.11 9.43 -10.92
N SER A 122 -3.15 9.58 -11.72
CA SER A 122 -3.17 9.30 -13.17
C SER A 122 -3.21 10.58 -14.00
N ALA A 123 -2.25 10.76 -14.90
CA ALA A 123 -2.20 11.94 -15.76
C ALA A 123 -2.19 11.67 -17.28
N VAL A 124 -1.98 10.43 -17.74
CA VAL A 124 -1.76 10.17 -19.17
C VAL A 124 -3.05 9.72 -19.87
N GLU A 125 -3.33 10.28 -21.04
CA GLU A 125 -4.44 9.85 -21.91
C GLU A 125 -4.07 8.60 -22.71
N ASN A 126 -5.08 7.89 -23.23
CA ASN A 126 -4.90 6.62 -23.94
C ASN A 126 -4.23 6.88 -25.29
N SER A 127 -2.91 6.84 -25.27
CA SER A 127 -2.01 7.13 -26.39
C SER A 127 -0.86 6.13 -26.35
N PRO A 128 -0.13 5.92 -27.46
CA PRO A 128 1.12 5.13 -27.42
C PRO A 128 2.11 5.61 -26.34
N ALA A 129 2.06 6.88 -25.96
CA ALA A 129 2.80 7.45 -24.84
C ALA A 129 2.28 7.00 -23.45
N GLY A 130 0.96 6.84 -23.29
CA GLY A 130 0.33 6.31 -22.07
C GLY A 130 0.71 4.88 -21.73
N THR A 131 1.02 4.07 -22.74
CA THR A 131 1.60 2.73 -22.57
C THR A 131 3.11 2.75 -22.24
N SER A 132 3.79 3.88 -22.45
CA SER A 132 5.25 4.02 -22.23
C SER A 132 5.58 4.63 -20.86
N MET A 133 4.68 5.44 -20.28
CA MET A 133 4.80 5.98 -18.91
C MET A 133 4.27 5.03 -17.80
N LEU A 134 4.44 3.72 -17.97
CA LEU A 134 4.01 2.77 -16.96
C LEU A 134 4.87 2.88 -15.68
N PRO A 135 4.26 2.78 -14.49
CA PRO A 135 5.01 2.79 -13.25
C PRO A 135 5.93 1.57 -13.21
N LEU A 136 7.22 1.84 -13.00
CA LEU A 136 8.19 0.78 -12.83
C LEU A 136 7.98 0.07 -11.50
N LYS A 137 8.20 -1.24 -11.53
CA LYS A 137 8.28 -2.05 -10.32
C LYS A 137 9.33 -1.45 -9.38
N LEU A 138 8.93 -1.20 -8.14
CA LEU A 138 9.84 -0.74 -7.09
C LEU A 138 10.75 -1.90 -6.68
N TYR A 139 12.03 -1.81 -7.06
CA TYR A 139 13.03 -2.86 -6.79
C TYR A 139 13.77 -2.60 -5.47
N ASN A 140 14.04 -1.33 -5.16
CA ASN A 140 14.79 -0.95 -3.96
C ASN A 140 13.80 -0.65 -2.84
N LYS A 141 13.46 -1.66 -2.05
CA LYS A 141 12.54 -1.52 -0.91
C LYS A 141 13.26 -1.96 0.35
N PHE A 142 13.45 -1.04 1.29
CA PHE A 142 14.02 -1.37 2.58
C PHE A 142 13.39 -0.56 3.71
N ASP A 143 13.37 -1.18 4.89
CA ASP A 143 12.84 -0.58 6.10
C ASP A 143 13.88 -0.70 7.21
N ILE A 144 14.15 0.40 7.90
CA ILE A 144 15.07 0.46 9.04
C ILE A 144 14.26 0.77 10.28
N PHE A 145 14.44 -0.02 11.33
CA PHE A 145 13.81 0.17 12.64
C PHE A 145 14.84 0.47 13.70
N PHE A 146 14.43 1.30 14.64
CA PHE A 146 15.16 1.60 15.84
C PHE A 146 14.16 1.70 16.99
N GLY A 147 14.42 1.00 18.09
CA GLY A 147 13.63 1.10 19.31
C GLY A 147 14.50 1.11 20.55
N SER A 148 14.16 1.95 21.53
CA SER A 148 14.84 1.99 22.82
C SER A 148 13.89 2.39 23.95
N ASP A 149 14.11 1.75 25.09
CA ASP A 149 13.51 2.03 26.40
C ASP A 149 14.39 2.92 27.28
N LYS A 150 15.60 3.30 26.83
CA LYS A 150 16.64 3.92 27.68
C LYS A 150 17.16 5.28 27.25
N ILE A 151 16.81 5.76 26.05
CA ILE A 151 17.33 7.05 25.56
C ILE A 151 16.61 8.23 26.21
N LEU A 152 15.30 8.12 26.42
CA LEU A 152 14.48 9.13 27.06
C LEU A 152 13.68 8.47 28.19
N SER A 153 13.10 9.29 29.07
CA SER A 153 12.13 8.82 30.08
C SER A 153 10.87 8.20 29.48
N ILE A 154 10.71 8.30 28.15
CA ILE A 154 9.60 7.78 27.39
C ILE A 154 10.17 6.79 26.36
N PRO A 155 9.59 5.57 26.24
CA PRO A 155 10.02 4.63 25.22
C PRO A 155 9.83 5.20 23.81
N LEU A 156 10.83 5.03 22.95
CA LEU A 156 10.90 5.64 21.63
C LEU A 156 11.12 4.59 20.54
N GLY A 157 10.33 4.70 19.48
CA GLY A 157 10.47 4.00 18.22
C GLY A 157 10.71 4.96 17.07
N LEU A 158 11.57 4.58 16.15
CA LEU A 158 11.85 5.28 14.90
C LEU A 158 11.90 4.24 13.78
N SER A 159 11.34 4.56 12.62
CA SER A 159 11.65 3.81 11.43
C SER A 159 11.64 4.66 10.17
N VAL A 160 12.46 4.23 9.21
CA VAL A 160 12.51 4.80 7.87
C VAL A 160 12.13 3.72 6.89
N PHE A 161 11.12 3.99 6.08
CA PHE A 161 10.75 3.16 4.94
C PHE A 161 11.19 3.88 3.69
N TYR A 162 11.85 3.14 2.81
CA TYR A 162 12.26 3.64 1.53
C TYR A 162 11.82 2.68 0.44
N ALA A 163 11.18 3.23 -0.59
CA ALA A 163 10.92 2.50 -1.81
C ALA A 163 11.34 3.36 -3.01
N SER A 164 12.03 2.75 -3.96
CA SER A 164 12.28 3.37 -5.26
C SER A 164 12.31 2.36 -6.39
N ASN A 165 12.03 2.84 -7.60
CA ASN A 165 12.42 2.13 -8.79
C ASN A 165 13.93 2.29 -9.00
N SER A 166 14.56 1.32 -9.65
CA SER A 166 15.84 1.60 -10.29
C SER A 166 15.60 2.70 -11.31
N SER A 167 16.43 3.75 -11.31
CA SER A 167 16.46 4.70 -12.44
C SER A 167 16.59 3.88 -13.71
N TYR A 168 15.50 3.80 -14.46
CA TYR A 168 15.46 3.08 -15.71
C TYR A 168 15.79 4.09 -16.77
N LYS A 169 16.97 3.89 -17.36
CA LYS A 169 17.39 4.63 -18.53
C LYS A 169 17.52 3.63 -19.67
N THR A 170 16.63 3.74 -20.65
CA THR A 170 16.76 3.00 -21.91
C THR A 170 16.92 3.99 -23.03
N GLU A 171 17.92 3.74 -23.87
CA GLU A 171 18.11 4.47 -25.12
C GLU A 171 18.20 3.41 -26.21
N SER A 172 17.40 3.54 -27.26
CA SER A 172 17.67 2.76 -28.47
C SER A 172 18.95 3.31 -29.11
N SER A 173 19.93 2.45 -29.35
CA SER A 173 21.07 2.80 -30.20
C SER A 173 20.77 2.35 -31.63
N VAL A 174 20.73 3.29 -32.56
CA VAL A 174 20.86 2.93 -33.97
C VAL A 174 22.34 2.56 -34.15
N THR A 175 22.63 1.28 -34.33
CA THR A 175 24.01 0.74 -34.36
C THR A 175 24.79 1.11 -35.62
N GLN A 176 24.18 1.90 -36.52
CA GLN A 176 24.73 2.39 -37.78
C GLN A 176 24.22 3.83 -38.01
N PRO A 177 24.88 4.67 -38.83
CA PRO A 177 24.33 5.98 -39.19
C PRO A 177 22.88 5.81 -39.69
N ALA A 178 21.96 6.65 -39.22
CA ALA A 178 20.57 6.65 -39.68
C ALA A 178 20.57 6.76 -41.21
N THR A 179 19.92 5.81 -41.89
CA THR A 179 19.98 5.71 -43.36
C THR A 179 18.64 6.05 -44.01
N ALA A 180 17.56 6.19 -43.24
CA ALA A 180 16.25 6.52 -43.75
C ALA A 180 15.59 7.66 -42.96
N VAL A 181 14.90 8.55 -43.69
CA VAL A 181 13.95 9.49 -43.09
C VAL A 181 12.92 8.68 -42.30
N ASN A 182 12.62 9.13 -41.09
CA ASN A 182 11.78 8.47 -40.09
C ASN A 182 12.45 7.33 -39.29
N ASP A 183 13.78 7.16 -39.36
CA ASP A 183 14.49 6.36 -38.36
C ASP A 183 14.19 6.94 -36.96
N VAL A 184 13.72 6.10 -36.04
CA VAL A 184 13.29 6.52 -34.70
C VAL A 184 14.32 6.11 -33.67
N LYS A 185 14.66 7.05 -32.79
CA LYS A 185 15.37 6.80 -31.54
C LYS A 185 14.46 7.18 -30.39
N TYR A 186 14.48 6.44 -29.30
CA TYR A 186 13.80 6.82 -28.06
C TYR A 186 14.77 6.83 -26.88
N SER A 187 14.44 7.66 -25.90
CA SER A 187 15.05 7.65 -24.58
C SER A 187 13.98 7.77 -23.50
N GLU A 188 14.08 6.89 -22.51
CA GLU A 188 13.17 6.84 -21.37
C GLU A 188 13.98 7.04 -20.09
N GLU A 189 13.56 7.96 -19.23
CA GLU A 189 14.10 8.13 -17.89
C GLU A 189 12.94 8.12 -16.88
N LEU A 190 12.80 7.02 -16.15
CA LEU A 190 11.73 6.84 -15.17
C LEU A 190 12.35 6.77 -13.77
N ARG A 191 11.90 7.66 -12.87
CA ARG A 191 12.38 7.75 -11.49
C ARG A 191 11.24 8.04 -10.52
N SER A 192 11.03 7.12 -9.59
CA SER A 192 10.03 7.20 -8.53
C SER A 192 10.66 6.77 -7.23
N SER A 193 10.41 7.53 -6.17
CA SER A 193 10.83 7.20 -4.81
C SER A 193 9.85 7.74 -3.79
N GLU A 194 9.72 7.04 -2.69
CA GLU A 194 8.95 7.45 -1.52
C GLU A 194 9.75 7.16 -0.26
N ILE A 195 9.69 8.09 0.68
CA ILE A 195 10.30 7.95 2.00
C ILE A 195 9.21 8.17 3.03
N TRP A 196 9.12 7.26 4.01
CA TRP A 196 8.33 7.46 5.21
C TRP A 196 9.22 7.49 6.43
N LEU A 197 9.08 8.53 7.24
CA LEU A 197 9.62 8.58 8.58
C LEU A 197 8.49 8.30 9.57
N MET A 198 8.62 7.26 10.38
CA MET A 198 7.68 6.95 11.44
C MET A 198 8.34 7.16 12.80
N LEU A 199 7.64 7.85 13.68
CA LEU A 199 8.00 8.16 15.05
C LEU A 199 6.94 7.55 15.95
N SER A 200 7.34 6.84 17.00
CA SER A 200 6.37 6.26 17.90
C SER A 200 6.80 6.17 19.34
N THR A 201 5.81 6.04 20.21
CA THR A 201 6.00 5.82 21.64
C THR A 201 4.91 4.90 22.17
N ARG A 202 5.23 4.20 23.26
CA ARG A 202 4.28 3.39 24.03
C ARG A 202 4.23 3.91 25.46
N LEU A 203 3.05 4.34 25.87
CA LEU A 203 2.76 4.77 27.24
C LEU A 203 2.07 3.64 28.00
N SER A 204 2.44 3.48 29.27
CA SER A 204 1.80 2.54 30.19
C SER A 204 0.82 3.26 31.10
N ASN A 205 -0.34 2.66 31.36
CA ASN A 205 -1.37 3.19 32.27
C ASN A 205 -1.81 4.62 31.94
N PHE A 206 -2.09 4.89 30.66
CA PHE A 206 -2.56 6.20 30.20
C PHE A 206 -4.09 6.24 30.21
N TYR A 207 -4.65 7.10 31.07
CA TYR A 207 -6.10 7.21 31.29
C TYR A 207 -6.72 5.86 31.69
N PHE A 208 -7.70 5.34 30.94
CA PHE A 208 -8.24 4.00 31.20
C PHE A 208 -7.49 2.89 30.46
N PHE A 209 -6.51 3.18 29.59
CA PHE A 209 -5.78 2.17 28.84
C PHE A 209 -4.55 1.66 29.60
N ASN A 210 -4.33 0.35 29.58
CA ASN A 210 -3.12 -0.27 30.11
C ASN A 210 -1.91 0.04 29.23
N THR A 211 -2.13 0.09 27.91
CA THR A 211 -1.12 0.43 26.93
C THR A 211 -1.71 1.41 25.93
N PHE A 212 -0.99 2.48 25.64
CA PHE A 212 -1.40 3.49 24.68
C PHE A 212 -0.23 3.82 23.76
N ASP A 213 -0.37 3.49 22.49
CA ASP A 213 0.62 3.74 21.45
C ASP A 213 0.26 5.02 20.71
N ILE A 214 1.25 5.89 20.51
CA ILE A 214 1.14 7.11 19.70
C ILE A 214 2.16 6.99 18.57
N ILE A 215 1.69 7.15 17.34
CA ILE A 215 2.49 7.02 16.13
C ILE A 215 2.24 8.22 15.24
N ILE A 216 3.33 8.79 14.70
CA ILE A 216 3.32 9.88 13.73
C ILE A 216 4.15 9.45 12.54
N ASN A 217 3.55 9.44 11.36
CA ASN A 217 4.19 9.08 10.10
C ASN A 217 4.25 10.31 9.20
N LEU A 218 5.38 10.49 8.53
CA LEU A 218 5.65 11.59 7.62
C LEU A 218 6.16 11.02 6.30
N GLY A 219 5.30 11.05 5.28
CA GLY A 219 5.60 10.59 3.92
C GLY A 219 6.07 11.72 3.01
N ILE A 220 7.05 11.43 2.16
CA ILE A 220 7.50 12.31 1.08
C ILE A 220 7.48 11.49 -0.22
N HIS A 221 6.75 11.99 -1.21
CA HIS A 221 6.56 11.35 -2.51
C HIS A 221 7.33 12.10 -3.57
N ASN A 222 8.07 11.38 -4.42
CA ASN A 222 8.78 11.97 -5.53
C ASN A 222 8.71 11.07 -6.76
N VAL A 223 8.07 11.55 -7.82
CA VAL A 223 7.99 10.92 -9.12
C VAL A 223 8.42 11.94 -10.17
N ASN A 224 9.34 11.54 -11.01
CA ASN A 224 9.84 12.28 -12.15
C ASN A 224 10.09 11.28 -13.29
N ASN A 225 9.15 11.22 -14.21
CA ASN A 225 9.19 10.35 -15.37
C ASN A 225 9.28 11.21 -16.63
N ARG A 226 10.16 10.84 -17.55
CA ARG A 226 10.30 11.51 -18.85
C ARG A 226 10.48 10.47 -19.95
N TYR A 227 9.81 10.71 -21.06
CA TYR A 227 9.95 9.96 -22.31
C TYR A 227 10.23 10.95 -23.42
N ILE A 228 11.26 10.68 -24.22
CA ILE A 228 11.58 11.45 -25.42
C ILE A 228 11.69 10.50 -26.59
N ASP A 229 11.04 10.80 -27.70
CA ASP A 229 11.40 10.23 -28.99
C ASP A 229 12.06 11.27 -29.91
N GLU A 230 12.95 10.79 -30.75
CA GLU A 230 13.64 11.56 -31.76
C GLU A 230 13.46 10.85 -33.11
N VAL A 231 13.15 11.62 -34.14
CA VAL A 231 12.96 11.11 -35.51
C VAL A 231 14.00 11.73 -36.42
N TYR A 232 14.61 10.92 -37.29
CA TYR A 232 15.55 11.41 -38.29
C TYR A 232 14.80 12.09 -39.44
N ASN A 233 15.01 13.40 -39.61
CA ASN A 233 14.30 14.19 -40.63
C ASN A 233 15.01 14.25 -42.00
N GLY A 234 16.12 13.51 -42.16
CA GLY A 234 16.96 13.55 -43.37
C GLY A 234 18.32 14.23 -43.17
N GLU A 235 18.45 15.09 -42.15
CA GLU A 235 19.71 15.77 -41.79
C GLU A 235 20.21 15.41 -40.40
N LYS A 236 19.30 15.33 -39.43
CA LYS A 236 19.60 15.03 -38.02
C LYS A 236 18.40 14.38 -37.34
N PHE A 237 18.65 13.80 -36.18
CA PHE A 237 17.58 13.49 -35.24
C PHE A 237 17.03 14.79 -34.64
N VAL A 238 15.72 14.94 -34.65
CA VAL A 238 14.98 16.01 -33.97
C VAL A 238 13.98 15.38 -33.02
N ILE A 239 13.70 16.05 -31.91
CA ILE A 239 12.70 15.57 -30.95
C ILE A 239 11.35 15.63 -31.63
N ASN A 240 10.69 14.48 -31.81
CA ASN A 240 9.31 14.46 -32.30
C ASN A 240 8.35 14.49 -31.10
N ASP A 241 8.67 13.82 -30.00
CA ASP A 241 7.87 13.83 -28.77
C ASP A 241 8.73 14.02 -27.51
N ASP A 242 8.30 14.90 -26.60
CA ASP A 242 8.85 15.08 -25.24
C ASP A 242 7.69 15.10 -24.23
N TYR A 243 7.58 14.01 -23.47
CA TYR A 243 6.59 13.84 -22.43
C TYR A 243 7.25 13.80 -21.06
N SER A 244 6.66 14.48 -20.07
CA SER A 244 7.11 14.39 -18.68
C SER A 244 5.95 14.35 -17.69
N PHE A 245 6.11 13.56 -16.63
CA PHE A 245 5.24 13.54 -15.47
C PHE A 245 6.05 13.82 -14.20
N THR A 246 5.64 14.82 -13.43
CA THR A 246 6.32 15.18 -12.18
C THR A 246 5.32 15.36 -11.05
N THR A 247 5.66 14.84 -9.87
CA THR A 247 4.95 15.20 -8.63
C THR A 247 5.67 16.35 -7.95
N LYS A 248 4.94 17.37 -7.53
CA LYS A 248 5.42 18.44 -6.69
C LYS A 248 5.04 18.07 -5.25
N GLY A 249 6.05 17.66 -4.49
CA GLY A 249 5.86 17.02 -3.19
C GLY A 249 5.23 17.94 -2.16
N SER A 250 4.33 17.37 -1.36
CA SER A 250 3.97 17.83 -0.03
C SER A 250 4.34 16.76 0.98
N LEU A 251 4.38 17.17 2.26
CA LEU A 251 4.50 16.27 3.37
C LEU A 251 3.15 15.59 3.60
N THR A 252 3.13 14.26 3.65
CA THR A 252 1.96 13.46 4.00
C THR A 252 2.02 13.10 5.48
N PRO A 253 1.31 13.79 6.37
CA PRO A 253 1.19 13.38 7.76
C PRO A 253 0.17 12.25 7.93
N GLU A 254 0.49 11.34 8.84
CA GLU A 254 -0.44 10.36 9.38
C GLU A 254 -0.24 10.26 10.89
N VAL A 255 -1.35 10.14 11.62
CA VAL A 255 -1.37 10.02 13.07
C VAL A 255 -2.19 8.80 13.42
N THR A 256 -1.54 7.85 14.08
CA THR A 256 -2.20 6.64 14.59
C THR A 256 -2.11 6.61 16.11
N LEU A 257 -3.25 6.35 16.73
CA LEU A 257 -3.40 6.12 18.16
C LEU A 257 -3.97 4.73 18.37
N ARG A 258 -3.30 3.91 19.18
CA ARG A 258 -3.78 2.56 19.50
C ARG A 258 -3.82 2.37 21.01
N GLY A 259 -5.02 2.08 21.52
CA GLY A 259 -5.24 1.84 22.95
C GLY A 259 -5.53 0.38 23.23
N ILE A 260 -4.95 -0.19 24.29
CA ILE A 260 -5.28 -1.50 24.82
C ILE A 260 -5.81 -1.34 26.23
N TYR A 261 -7.05 -1.77 26.44
CA TYR A 261 -7.66 -1.91 27.76
C TYR A 261 -7.73 -3.39 28.13
N GLU A 262 -7.14 -3.75 29.27
CA GLU A 262 -7.16 -5.09 29.81
C GLU A 262 -8.12 -5.15 31.01
N LYS A 263 -9.29 -5.73 30.80
CA LYS A 263 -10.23 -5.96 31.91
C LYS A 263 -9.69 -7.05 32.84
N ASN A 264 -9.09 -8.10 32.28
CA ASN A 264 -8.40 -9.18 32.98
C ASN A 264 -7.46 -9.92 32.01
N LYS A 265 -6.74 -10.93 32.50
CA LYS A 265 -5.80 -11.73 31.70
C LYS A 265 -6.43 -12.41 30.46
N ASN A 266 -7.74 -12.61 30.47
CA ASN A 266 -8.46 -13.33 29.43
C ASN A 266 -9.21 -12.39 28.46
N VAL A 267 -9.35 -11.11 28.77
CA VAL A 267 -10.16 -10.18 27.97
C VAL A 267 -9.42 -8.86 27.82
N SER A 268 -9.12 -8.50 26.58
CA SER A 268 -8.60 -7.18 26.22
C SER A 268 -9.41 -6.56 25.09
N ILE A 269 -9.57 -5.25 25.14
CA ILE A 269 -10.20 -4.43 24.10
C ILE A 269 -9.08 -3.59 23.49
N VAL A 270 -8.94 -3.67 22.18
CA VAL A 270 -7.97 -2.90 21.40
C VAL A 270 -8.75 -1.91 20.55
N THR A 271 -8.40 -0.63 20.65
CA THR A 271 -9.01 0.44 19.86
C THR A 271 -7.98 1.10 18.98
N ILE A 272 -8.38 1.55 17.80
CA ILE A 272 -7.54 2.34 16.90
C ILE A 272 -8.26 3.61 16.47
N PHE A 273 -7.50 4.69 16.41
CA PHE A 273 -7.79 5.88 15.62
C PHE A 273 -6.60 6.05 14.68
N ASP A 274 -6.85 6.18 13.40
CA ASP A 274 -5.81 6.34 12.39
C ASP A 274 -6.28 7.36 11.38
N TYR A 275 -5.50 8.43 11.19
CA TYR A 275 -5.84 9.51 10.29
C TYR A 275 -4.64 9.86 9.43
N TYR A 276 -4.83 9.81 8.12
CA TYR A 276 -3.83 10.15 7.12
C TYR A 276 -4.37 11.28 6.24
N TYR A 277 -3.48 12.19 5.83
CA TYR A 277 -3.80 13.28 4.92
C TYR A 277 -2.67 13.50 3.91
N THR A 278 -3.03 13.65 2.64
CA THR A 278 -2.09 13.98 1.55
C THR A 278 -2.66 15.11 0.71
N ASP A 279 -1.80 16.06 0.34
CA ASP A 279 -2.11 17.17 -0.55
C ASP A 279 -1.02 17.26 -1.63
N LEU A 280 -1.09 16.37 -2.61
CA LEU A 280 -0.06 16.23 -3.64
C LEU A 280 -0.47 17.04 -4.88
N SER A 281 0.46 17.78 -5.47
CA SER A 281 0.24 18.29 -6.83
C SER A 281 1.09 17.53 -7.83
N ASN A 282 0.59 17.37 -9.06
CA ASN A 282 1.33 16.76 -10.15
C ASN A 282 1.14 17.54 -11.44
N GLU A 283 2.11 17.38 -12.34
CA GLU A 283 2.13 18.02 -13.64
C GLU A 283 2.51 16.98 -14.70
N PHE A 284 1.68 16.88 -15.73
CA PHE A 284 1.99 16.19 -16.96
C PHE A 284 2.14 17.19 -18.10
N LEU A 285 3.20 17.02 -18.87
CA LEU A 285 3.54 17.83 -20.02
C LEU A 285 3.74 16.92 -21.22
N ARG A 286 3.17 17.30 -22.35
CA ARG A 286 3.38 16.70 -23.66
C ARG A 286 3.74 17.80 -24.63
N LYS A 287 4.85 17.60 -25.34
CA LYS A 287 5.25 18.39 -26.51
C LYS A 287 5.42 17.44 -27.68
N THR A 288 4.75 17.71 -28.78
CA THR A 288 4.91 16.97 -30.05
C THR A 288 5.26 17.98 -31.12
N ASP A 289 6.41 17.80 -31.77
CA ASP A 289 6.86 18.53 -32.95
C ASP A 289 6.42 17.73 -34.18
N THR A 290 5.32 18.17 -34.79
CA THR A 290 4.67 17.40 -35.86
C THR A 290 5.31 17.66 -37.22
N ASN A 291 6.02 18.80 -37.36
CA ASN A 291 6.64 19.21 -38.62
C ASN A 291 8.17 18.94 -38.65
N LEU A 292 8.73 18.46 -37.54
CA LEU A 292 10.14 18.07 -37.37
C LEU A 292 11.12 19.24 -37.57
N ASP A 293 10.70 20.47 -37.23
CA ASP A 293 11.50 21.69 -37.36
C ASP A 293 12.28 22.06 -36.08
N ASN A 294 12.12 21.26 -35.02
CA ASN A 294 12.72 21.43 -33.70
C ASN A 294 12.27 22.71 -32.99
N GLN A 295 11.09 23.22 -33.33
CA GLN A 295 10.35 24.25 -32.63
C GLN A 295 9.04 23.64 -32.13
N PHE A 296 8.59 24.09 -30.96
CA PHE A 296 7.29 23.70 -30.41
C PHE A 296 6.32 24.89 -30.49
N VAL A 297 6.38 25.65 -31.59
CA VAL A 297 5.76 26.97 -31.72
C VAL A 297 4.64 26.89 -32.75
N SER A 298 3.45 27.29 -32.31
CA SER A 298 2.12 26.90 -32.82
C SER A 298 1.73 27.31 -34.25
N THR A 299 2.64 27.50 -35.20
CA THR A 299 2.26 27.86 -36.58
C THR A 299 1.97 26.65 -37.46
N ASP A 300 2.53 25.47 -37.17
CA ASP A 300 2.58 24.36 -38.14
C ASP A 300 2.24 22.96 -37.56
N ARG A 301 1.18 22.86 -36.75
CA ARG A 301 0.53 21.63 -36.23
C ARG A 301 1.19 20.97 -35.00
N ASP A 302 2.12 21.64 -34.34
CA ASP A 302 2.68 21.13 -33.08
C ASP A 302 1.63 21.02 -31.97
N VAL A 303 1.87 20.09 -31.06
CA VAL A 303 1.04 19.89 -29.87
C VAL A 303 1.82 20.32 -28.65
N TYR A 304 1.25 21.26 -27.88
CA TYR A 304 1.66 21.49 -26.50
C TYR A 304 0.47 21.22 -25.59
N TYR A 305 0.59 20.25 -24.70
CA TYR A 305 -0.43 19.91 -23.73
C TYR A 305 0.16 19.89 -22.33
N LYS A 306 -0.50 20.60 -21.42
CA LYS A 306 -0.15 20.64 -20.01
C LYS A 306 -1.37 20.28 -19.19
N ARG A 307 -1.21 19.34 -18.25
CA ARG A 307 -2.21 18.95 -17.27
C ARG A 307 -1.61 19.16 -15.89
N GLU A 308 -2.26 19.97 -15.08
CA GLU A 308 -1.91 20.21 -13.68
C GLU A 308 -3.01 19.64 -12.81
N GLN A 309 -2.67 18.78 -11.87
CA GLN A 309 -3.62 18.20 -10.93
C GLN A 309 -3.23 18.55 -9.51
N ASN A 310 -4.21 18.93 -8.71
CA ASN A 310 -4.11 18.94 -7.26
C ASN A 310 -4.92 17.76 -6.70
N TYR A 311 -4.25 16.89 -5.96
CA TYR A 311 -4.76 15.65 -5.39
C TYR A 311 -4.78 15.77 -3.87
N VAL A 312 -5.97 15.81 -3.29
CA VAL A 312 -6.16 15.77 -1.84
C VAL A 312 -6.79 14.44 -1.47
N ARG A 313 -6.13 13.66 -0.62
CA ARG A 313 -6.68 12.45 -0.01
C ARG A 313 -6.69 12.59 1.49
N SER A 314 -7.80 12.18 2.11
CA SER A 314 -7.85 11.95 3.53
C SER A 314 -8.38 10.55 3.81
N PHE A 315 -7.80 9.92 4.81
CA PHE A 315 -8.13 8.58 5.22
C PHE A 315 -8.35 8.57 6.73
N LEU A 316 -9.44 7.94 7.18
CA LEU A 316 -9.76 7.78 8.59
C LEU A 316 -10.16 6.34 8.87
N THR A 317 -9.52 5.73 9.85
CA THR A 317 -9.96 4.49 10.48
C THR A 317 -10.25 4.71 11.96
N ILE A 318 -11.44 4.30 12.38
CA ILE A 318 -11.79 4.18 13.80
C ILE A 318 -12.27 2.76 14.02
N GLY A 319 -11.67 2.04 14.97
CA GLY A 319 -11.95 0.63 15.16
C GLY A 319 -11.86 0.16 16.60
N ALA A 320 -12.51 -0.96 16.85
CA ALA A 320 -12.42 -1.67 18.12
C ALA A 320 -12.42 -3.19 17.86
N ALA A 321 -11.62 -3.91 18.63
CA ALA A 321 -11.55 -5.36 18.63
C ALA A 321 -11.45 -5.90 20.05
N THR A 322 -12.15 -6.99 20.33
CA THR A 322 -12.07 -7.71 21.61
C THR A 322 -11.27 -8.99 21.39
N ASN A 323 -10.20 -9.17 22.17
CA ASN A 323 -9.40 -10.38 22.23
C ASN A 323 -9.84 -11.17 23.47
N LEU A 324 -10.39 -12.36 23.25
CA LEU A 324 -10.94 -13.25 24.27
C LEU A 324 -10.13 -14.55 24.35
N TYR A 325 -9.42 -14.76 25.45
CA TYR A 325 -8.79 -16.05 25.76
C TYR A 325 -9.78 -16.90 26.57
N LEU A 326 -10.52 -17.77 25.90
CA LEU A 326 -11.45 -18.69 26.57
C LEU A 326 -10.70 -19.73 27.41
N THR A 327 -9.52 -20.13 26.93
CA THR A 327 -8.56 -20.96 27.65
C THR A 327 -7.15 -20.48 27.27
N PRO A 328 -6.08 -20.89 27.97
CA PRO A 328 -4.70 -20.62 27.54
C PRO A 328 -4.38 -21.11 26.11
N LYS A 329 -5.24 -21.97 25.54
CA LYS A 329 -5.10 -22.55 24.21
C LYS A 329 -5.96 -21.90 23.13
N ILE A 330 -6.99 -21.12 23.49
CA ILE A 330 -7.96 -20.60 22.52
C ILE A 330 -8.03 -19.09 22.62
N LEU A 331 -7.71 -18.40 21.52
CA LEU A 331 -7.89 -16.96 21.33
C LEU A 331 -9.01 -16.73 20.32
N PHE A 332 -10.02 -15.95 20.70
CA PHE A 332 -11.02 -15.40 19.80
C PHE A 332 -10.81 -13.90 19.62
N ILE A 333 -11.01 -13.42 18.40
CA ILE A 333 -10.97 -11.99 18.07
C ILE A 333 -12.28 -11.64 17.39
N ILE A 334 -12.96 -10.63 17.93
CA ILE A 334 -14.17 -10.07 17.34
C ILE A 334 -13.94 -8.58 17.20
N GLY A 335 -14.06 -8.05 16.00
CA GLY A 335 -13.75 -6.65 15.75
C GLY A 335 -14.50 -6.05 14.59
N THR A 336 -14.46 -4.73 14.55
CA THR A 336 -14.98 -3.92 13.45
C THR A 336 -14.19 -2.64 13.36
N ASN A 337 -14.27 -1.98 12.20
CA ASN A 337 -13.83 -0.61 12.05
C ASN A 337 -14.73 0.13 11.07
N ILE A 338 -14.64 1.45 11.10
CA ILE A 338 -15.18 2.35 10.10
C ILE A 338 -13.97 2.85 9.31
N PHE A 339 -13.99 2.63 8.01
CA PHE A 339 -13.01 3.09 7.05
C PHE A 339 -13.67 4.21 6.23
N VAL A 340 -13.09 5.40 6.25
CA VAL A 340 -13.51 6.53 5.41
C VAL A 340 -12.32 6.95 4.56
N ASP A 341 -12.48 6.94 3.24
CA ASP A 341 -11.48 7.36 2.27
C ASP A 341 -12.10 8.41 1.36
N SER A 342 -11.54 9.61 1.38
CA SER A 342 -12.05 10.76 0.64
C SER A 342 -10.94 11.30 -0.25
N VAL A 343 -11.21 11.30 -1.54
CA VAL A 343 -10.31 11.76 -2.61
C VAL A 343 -10.96 12.95 -3.31
N ASN A 344 -10.22 14.04 -3.45
CA ASN A 344 -10.61 15.21 -4.24
C ASN A 344 -9.48 15.53 -5.21
N ILE A 345 -9.81 15.54 -6.50
CA ILE A 345 -8.89 15.85 -7.59
C ILE A 345 -9.44 17.07 -8.31
N ASN A 346 -8.69 18.16 -8.25
CA ASN A 346 -8.93 19.34 -9.06
C ASN A 346 -7.89 19.39 -10.16
N GLU A 347 -8.33 19.56 -11.39
CA GLU A 347 -7.46 19.43 -12.54
C GLU A 347 -7.66 20.59 -13.50
N LYS A 348 -6.54 21.09 -14.01
CA LYS A 348 -6.50 22.10 -15.05
C LYS A 348 -5.77 21.54 -16.26
N ARG A 349 -6.44 21.52 -17.41
CA ARG A 349 -5.84 21.17 -18.71
C ARG A 349 -5.65 22.42 -19.55
N ARG A 350 -4.51 22.51 -20.22
CA ARG A 350 -4.20 23.50 -21.23
C ARG A 350 -3.67 22.80 -22.46
N GLN A 351 -4.34 22.97 -23.59
CA GLN A 351 -3.90 22.44 -24.88
C GLN A 351 -3.69 23.58 -25.86
N MET A 352 -2.51 23.67 -26.46
CA MET A 352 -2.26 24.47 -27.64
C MET A 352 -2.20 23.52 -28.84
N LEU A 353 -3.37 23.29 -29.45
CA LEU A 353 -3.47 22.95 -30.86
C LEU A 353 -3.75 24.26 -31.62
N ILE A 354 -3.36 24.38 -32.88
CA ILE A 354 -3.74 25.51 -33.76
C ILE A 354 -5.24 25.82 -33.61
N ASP A 355 -6.04 24.76 -33.44
CA ASP A 355 -7.47 24.92 -33.32
C ASP A 355 -7.88 25.35 -31.93
N ARG A 356 -7.22 24.96 -30.82
CA ARG A 356 -7.64 25.11 -29.39
C ARG A 356 -6.86 26.10 -28.53
N LYS A 357 -6.15 27.06 -29.13
CA LYS A 357 -5.28 28.00 -28.41
C LYS A 357 -6.02 28.74 -27.27
N GLY A 358 -5.57 28.52 -26.03
CA GLY A 358 -5.98 29.31 -24.87
C GLY A 358 -7.20 28.81 -24.07
N VAL A 359 -7.70 27.60 -24.35
CA VAL A 359 -8.78 27.01 -23.54
C VAL A 359 -8.19 26.33 -22.32
N ASP A 360 -8.32 26.99 -21.16
CA ASP A 360 -8.10 26.36 -19.87
C ASP A 360 -9.37 25.57 -19.51
N GLN A 361 -9.26 24.24 -19.40
CA GLN A 361 -10.37 23.35 -19.01
C GLN A 361 -10.19 22.92 -17.55
N GLU A 362 -11.22 23.09 -16.73
CA GLU A 362 -11.19 22.76 -15.30
C GLU A 362 -12.07 21.54 -14.99
N TYR A 363 -11.43 20.43 -14.65
CA TYR A 363 -12.08 19.17 -14.29
C TYR A 363 -12.06 19.00 -12.77
N LYS A 364 -13.15 18.47 -12.21
CA LYS A 364 -13.20 18.11 -10.79
C LYS A 364 -13.71 16.69 -10.61
N TYR A 365 -13.03 15.93 -9.76
CA TYR A 365 -13.43 14.59 -9.35
C TYR A 365 -13.40 14.52 -7.83
N GLU A 366 -14.51 14.09 -7.25
CA GLU A 366 -14.63 13.86 -5.81
C GLU A 366 -15.14 12.43 -5.60
N SER A 367 -14.48 11.69 -4.72
CA SER A 367 -14.90 10.36 -4.30
C SER A 367 -14.84 10.26 -2.79
N ASN A 368 -15.90 9.75 -2.18
CA ASN A 368 -15.95 9.44 -0.77
C ASN A 368 -16.48 8.03 -0.59
N ARG A 369 -15.66 7.18 0.04
CA ARG A 369 -15.95 5.77 0.29
C ARG A 369 -15.97 5.51 1.78
N ILE A 370 -17.07 4.93 2.25
CA ILE A 370 -17.25 4.51 3.63
C ILE A 370 -17.48 3.01 3.65
N ASN A 371 -16.66 2.26 4.39
CA ASN A 371 -16.84 0.81 4.58
C ASN A 371 -16.82 0.44 6.07
N ILE A 372 -17.67 -0.50 6.44
CA ILE A 372 -17.72 -1.07 7.79
C ILE A 372 -17.51 -2.59 7.68
N PRO A 373 -16.27 -3.06 7.80
CA PRO A 373 -15.98 -4.50 7.89
C PRO A 373 -16.18 -5.04 9.29
N PHE A 374 -16.70 -6.27 9.35
CA PHE A 374 -16.77 -7.09 10.55
C PHE A 374 -15.76 -8.23 10.45
N TYR A 375 -15.13 -8.57 11.57
CA TYR A 375 -14.10 -9.59 11.67
C TYR A 375 -14.39 -10.55 12.81
N LEU A 376 -14.20 -11.84 12.51
CA LEU A 376 -14.24 -12.92 13.47
C LEU A 376 -13.06 -13.84 13.22
N ALA A 377 -12.22 -14.06 14.23
CA ALA A 377 -11.10 -14.97 14.12
C ALA A 377 -10.95 -15.85 15.36
N CYS A 378 -10.32 -16.99 15.16
CA CYS A 378 -9.99 -17.95 16.21
C CYS A 378 -8.58 -18.50 15.97
N GLU A 379 -7.81 -18.62 17.04
CA GLU A 379 -6.57 -19.38 17.08
C GLU A 379 -6.66 -20.45 18.17
N TYR A 380 -6.32 -21.69 17.82
CA TYR A 380 -6.30 -22.82 18.72
C TYR A 380 -4.92 -23.48 18.76
N LYS A 381 -4.30 -23.47 19.95
CA LYS A 381 -3.05 -24.17 20.26
C LYS A 381 -3.36 -25.64 20.57
N ILE A 382 -3.27 -26.51 19.56
CA ILE A 382 -3.46 -27.95 19.72
C ILE A 382 -2.39 -28.50 20.67
N THR A 383 -1.14 -28.18 20.38
CA THR A 383 0.04 -28.57 21.16
C THR A 383 0.94 -27.36 21.38
N ASN A 384 2.05 -27.55 22.10
CA ASN A 384 3.05 -26.48 22.27
C ASN A 384 3.81 -26.17 20.97
N PHE A 385 3.77 -27.07 19.99
CA PHE A 385 4.47 -26.93 18.72
C PHE A 385 3.54 -26.64 17.54
N LEU A 386 2.23 -26.86 17.66
CA LEU A 386 1.25 -26.70 16.58
C LEU A 386 0.06 -25.86 17.02
N SER A 387 -0.21 -24.80 16.25
CA SER A 387 -1.45 -24.02 16.35
C SER A 387 -2.18 -23.99 15.02
N LEU A 388 -3.51 -23.96 15.07
CA LEU A 388 -4.37 -23.70 13.92
C LEU A 388 -5.08 -22.36 14.10
N SER A 389 -5.33 -21.69 13.00
CA SER A 389 -6.06 -20.42 12.97
C SER A 389 -7.12 -20.44 11.89
N SER A 390 -8.19 -19.69 12.12
CA SER A 390 -9.24 -19.45 11.14
C SER A 390 -9.79 -18.04 11.29
N GLY A 391 -10.15 -17.43 10.17
CA GLY A 391 -10.67 -16.08 10.10
C GLY A 391 -11.82 -15.95 9.12
N ILE A 392 -12.75 -15.07 9.44
CA ILE A 392 -13.80 -14.60 8.53
C ILE A 392 -13.83 -13.08 8.63
N ASN A 393 -13.79 -12.41 7.49
CA ASN A 393 -14.10 -10.99 7.41
C ASN A 393 -15.12 -10.72 6.31
N LYS A 394 -15.97 -9.73 6.55
CA LYS A 394 -17.02 -9.31 5.63
C LYS A 394 -17.29 -7.82 5.79
N VAL A 395 -17.36 -7.10 4.68
CA VAL A 395 -17.92 -5.75 4.67
C VAL A 395 -19.43 -5.85 4.87
N VAL A 396 -19.93 -5.30 5.97
CA VAL A 396 -21.37 -5.35 6.31
C VAL A 396 -22.12 -4.10 5.85
N SER A 397 -21.41 -3.00 5.62
CA SER A 397 -21.93 -1.77 5.04
C SER A 397 -20.86 -1.13 4.16
N ALA A 398 -21.26 -0.65 3.00
CA ALA A 398 -20.41 0.08 2.07
C ALA A 398 -21.23 1.12 1.32
N MET A 399 -20.73 2.35 1.29
CA MET A 399 -21.28 3.45 0.51
C MET A 399 -20.14 4.13 -0.24
N GLU A 400 -20.36 4.40 -1.52
CA GLU A 400 -19.44 5.14 -2.37
C GLU A 400 -20.21 6.25 -3.08
N ASN A 401 -19.76 7.49 -2.88
CA ASN A 401 -20.29 8.67 -3.56
C ASN A 401 -19.21 9.21 -4.49
N ILE A 402 -19.51 9.31 -5.77
CA ILE A 402 -18.61 9.85 -6.80
C ILE A 402 -19.30 11.04 -7.44
N LYS A 403 -18.60 12.16 -7.50
CA LYS A 403 -19.02 13.37 -8.19
C LYS A 403 -17.97 13.75 -9.23
N VAL A 404 -18.41 13.95 -10.47
CA VAL A 404 -17.55 14.36 -11.59
C VAL A 404 -18.14 15.62 -12.21
N VAL A 405 -17.30 16.64 -12.37
CA VAL A 405 -17.62 17.87 -13.09
C VAL A 405 -16.71 17.95 -14.31
N ASP A 406 -17.34 17.93 -15.49
CA ASP A 406 -16.68 17.93 -16.80
C ASP A 406 -17.17 19.11 -17.65
N PRO A 407 -16.31 20.11 -17.96
CA PRO A 407 -16.67 21.21 -18.83
C PRO A 407 -16.57 20.82 -20.32
N ASP A 408 -17.70 20.89 -21.02
CA ASP A 408 -17.78 20.67 -22.46
C ASP A 408 -17.63 21.99 -23.20
N TYR A 409 -16.68 22.07 -24.13
CA TYR A 409 -16.45 23.27 -24.95
C TYR A 409 -17.00 23.07 -26.37
N GLY A 410 -17.71 24.08 -26.89
CA GLY A 410 -18.24 24.10 -28.26
C GLY A 410 -17.14 24.38 -29.28
N GLY A 411 -17.45 24.26 -30.57
CA GLY A 411 -16.49 24.53 -31.65
C GLY A 411 -15.93 25.96 -31.64
N TRP A 412 -14.74 26.16 -32.25
CA TRP A 412 -14.11 27.47 -32.39
C TRP A 412 -15.04 28.48 -33.05
N ASN A 413 -15.21 29.65 -32.42
CA ASN A 413 -16.08 30.71 -32.93
C ASN A 413 -15.33 31.84 -33.67
N GLY A 414 -14.02 31.70 -33.88
CA GLY A 414 -13.15 32.74 -34.46
C GLY A 414 -12.22 33.41 -33.45
N THR A 415 -12.50 33.36 -32.15
CA THR A 415 -11.67 33.98 -31.09
C THR A 415 -11.41 33.07 -29.89
N GLN A 416 -12.34 32.17 -29.54
CA GLN A 416 -12.20 31.21 -28.45
C GLN A 416 -13.06 29.95 -28.68
N PHE A 417 -12.86 28.90 -27.87
CA PHE A 417 -13.87 27.83 -27.72
C PHE A 417 -14.81 28.29 -26.62
N PRO A 418 -16.06 28.62 -26.93
CA PRO A 418 -17.02 28.93 -25.87
C PRO A 418 -17.29 27.67 -25.04
N LEU A 419 -17.35 27.83 -23.72
CA LEU A 419 -17.91 26.79 -22.86
C LEU A 419 -19.36 26.52 -23.31
N SER A 420 -19.63 25.29 -23.72
CA SER A 420 -20.94 24.87 -24.22
C SER A 420 -21.83 24.31 -23.13
N ASN A 421 -21.25 23.55 -22.19
CA ASN A 421 -21.96 22.96 -21.08
C ASN A 421 -21.00 22.67 -19.92
N ILE A 422 -21.53 22.49 -18.71
CA ILE A 422 -20.84 21.85 -17.60
C ILE A 422 -21.68 20.63 -17.22
N THR A 423 -21.13 19.44 -17.45
CA THR A 423 -21.78 18.20 -17.08
C THR A 423 -21.37 17.83 -15.66
N GLU A 424 -22.33 17.85 -14.74
CA GLU A 424 -22.16 17.35 -13.38
C GLU A 424 -22.85 16.00 -13.24
N LYS A 425 -22.08 14.97 -12.89
CA LYS A 425 -22.60 13.62 -12.62
C LYS A 425 -22.27 13.23 -11.20
N GLU A 426 -23.32 12.98 -10.42
CA GLU A 426 -23.21 12.39 -9.09
C GLU A 426 -23.74 10.96 -9.14
N THR A 427 -23.02 10.03 -8.54
CA THR A 427 -23.40 8.63 -8.43
C THR A 427 -23.20 8.19 -6.99
N ARG A 428 -24.25 7.63 -6.39
CA ARG A 428 -24.21 7.00 -5.08
C ARG A 428 -24.46 5.51 -5.23
N ASN A 429 -23.51 4.71 -4.75
CA ASN A 429 -23.56 3.27 -4.77
C ASN A 429 -23.57 2.72 -3.34
N ASP A 430 -24.70 2.16 -2.93
CA ASP A 430 -24.82 1.39 -1.69
C ASP A 430 -24.71 -0.09 -2.05
N ASN A 431 -23.48 -0.60 -2.27
CA ASN A 431 -23.27 -1.96 -2.76
C ASN A 431 -22.44 -2.82 -1.82
N VAL A 432 -23.09 -3.39 -0.81
CA VAL A 432 -22.48 -4.43 0.05
C VAL A 432 -22.27 -5.75 -0.71
N ALA A 433 -23.12 -6.05 -1.70
CA ALA A 433 -23.09 -7.32 -2.43
C ALA A 433 -21.84 -7.49 -3.33
N GLY A 434 -21.23 -6.38 -3.74
CA GLY A 434 -19.95 -6.37 -4.47
C GLY A 434 -18.74 -6.76 -3.63
N TYR A 435 -18.85 -6.81 -2.30
CA TYR A 435 -17.76 -7.19 -1.41
C TYR A 435 -17.78 -8.68 -1.10
N THR A 436 -16.66 -9.36 -1.36
CA THR A 436 -16.48 -10.77 -1.04
C THR A 436 -16.38 -10.99 0.47
N THR A 437 -16.90 -12.12 0.94
CA THR A 437 -16.57 -12.61 2.27
C THR A 437 -15.26 -13.37 2.18
N ASN A 438 -14.27 -12.97 2.97
CA ASN A 438 -12.97 -13.64 2.94
C ASN A 438 -12.91 -14.63 4.10
N VAL A 439 -12.57 -15.87 3.79
CA VAL A 439 -12.34 -16.94 4.76
C VAL A 439 -10.88 -17.34 4.68
N SER A 440 -10.23 -17.44 5.83
CA SER A 440 -8.81 -17.77 5.94
C SER A 440 -8.59 -18.89 6.94
N PHE A 441 -7.59 -19.72 6.67
CA PHE A 441 -7.12 -20.79 7.55
C PHE A 441 -5.61 -20.74 7.61
N GLY A 442 -5.05 -21.12 8.75
CA GLY A 442 -3.61 -21.23 8.89
C GLY A 442 -3.18 -22.31 9.85
N ALA A 443 -1.92 -22.69 9.68
CA ALA A 443 -1.22 -23.61 10.57
C ALA A 443 0.13 -23.01 10.92
N ARG A 444 0.47 -23.10 12.20
CA ARG A 444 1.73 -22.64 12.77
C ARG A 444 2.47 -23.81 13.38
N THR A 445 3.72 -24.00 12.97
CA THR A 445 4.62 -25.00 13.57
C THR A 445 5.81 -24.33 14.24
N LYS A 446 6.11 -24.74 15.46
CA LYS A 446 7.25 -24.27 16.25
C LYS A 446 8.27 -25.40 16.44
N ILE A 447 9.50 -25.20 16.00
CA ILE A 447 10.58 -26.17 16.15
C ILE A 447 11.57 -25.65 17.19
N LYS A 448 11.69 -26.39 18.31
CA LYS A 448 12.66 -26.15 19.40
C LYS A 448 12.66 -24.70 19.92
N ASP A 449 11.50 -24.05 19.93
CA ASP A 449 11.30 -22.65 20.31
C ASP A 449 12.05 -21.57 19.51
N LYS A 450 12.92 -21.97 18.57
CA LYS A 450 13.80 -21.10 17.79
C LYS A 450 13.29 -20.82 16.39
N VAL A 451 12.59 -21.77 15.77
CA VAL A 451 12.05 -21.63 14.42
C VAL A 451 10.52 -21.64 14.51
N ILE A 452 9.88 -20.66 13.87
CA ILE A 452 8.43 -20.59 13.68
C ILE A 452 8.15 -20.61 12.18
N LEU A 453 7.27 -21.52 11.75
CA LEU A 453 6.78 -21.63 10.38
C LEU A 453 5.28 -21.36 10.39
N ASP A 454 4.82 -20.43 9.57
CA ASP A 454 3.39 -20.18 9.38
C ASP A 454 2.98 -20.45 7.93
N PHE A 455 1.84 -21.10 7.76
CA PHE A 455 1.25 -21.46 6.48
C PHE A 455 -0.17 -20.92 6.41
N VAL A 456 -0.57 -20.38 5.26
CA VAL A 456 -1.89 -19.75 5.07
C VAL A 456 -2.57 -20.23 3.82
N ILE A 457 -3.86 -20.52 3.96
CA ILE A 457 -4.80 -20.77 2.88
C ILE A 457 -5.91 -19.73 2.99
N ARG A 458 -6.23 -19.07 1.87
CA ARG A 458 -7.27 -18.04 1.79
C ARG A 458 -8.21 -18.36 0.64
N GLN A 459 -9.49 -18.09 0.86
CA GLN A 459 -10.53 -18.20 -0.16
C GLN A 459 -11.48 -17.01 -0.04
N ASN A 460 -11.71 -16.34 -1.17
CA ASN A 460 -12.72 -15.29 -1.27
C ASN A 460 -14.02 -15.93 -1.75
N VAL A 461 -15.06 -15.86 -0.93
CA VAL A 461 -16.37 -16.46 -1.23
C VAL A 461 -17.35 -15.33 -1.57
N LEU A 462 -17.84 -15.35 -2.81
CA LEU A 462 -18.98 -14.55 -3.25
C LEU A 462 -20.25 -15.27 -2.78
N PHE A 463 -20.86 -14.80 -1.69
CA PHE A 463 -22.19 -15.27 -1.29
C PHE A 463 -23.26 -14.58 -2.15
N THR A 464 -23.37 -14.97 -3.42
CA THR A 464 -24.48 -14.54 -4.31
C THR A 464 -25.52 -15.65 -4.52
N GLY A 465 -25.47 -16.73 -3.74
CA GLY A 465 -26.42 -17.84 -3.75
C GLY A 465 -25.94 -19.04 -2.92
N THR A 466 -26.74 -20.10 -2.85
CA THR A 466 -26.40 -21.38 -2.20
C THR A 466 -25.33 -22.12 -3.00
N TYR A 467 -24.08 -21.69 -2.89
CA TYR A 467 -22.95 -22.48 -3.35
C TYR A 467 -22.55 -23.45 -2.24
N ILE A 468 -22.85 -24.73 -2.45
CA ILE A 468 -22.12 -25.81 -1.79
C ILE A 468 -20.66 -25.62 -2.19
N ILE A 469 -19.75 -25.74 -1.22
CA ILE A 469 -18.30 -25.67 -1.39
C ILE A 469 -17.88 -26.65 -2.49
N SER A 470 -17.89 -26.17 -3.74
CA SER A 470 -17.47 -26.88 -4.93
C SER A 470 -16.02 -26.50 -5.12
N GLY A 471 -15.13 -27.41 -4.72
CA GLY A 471 -13.69 -27.25 -4.81
C GLY A 471 -13.22 -27.13 -6.24
N VAL A 472 -13.19 -25.91 -6.78
CA VAL A 472 -12.26 -25.53 -7.84
C VAL A 472 -11.03 -24.95 -7.13
N PRO A 473 -9.95 -25.74 -6.97
CA PRO A 473 -8.79 -25.36 -6.18
C PRO A 473 -7.89 -24.46 -7.02
N GLU A 474 -8.09 -23.15 -6.98
CA GLU A 474 -7.21 -22.22 -7.70
C GLU A 474 -6.03 -21.72 -6.85
N THR A 475 -6.08 -21.86 -5.51
CA THR A 475 -4.96 -21.51 -4.61
C THR A 475 -4.91 -22.40 -3.36
N LEU A 476 -4.25 -23.56 -3.43
CA LEU A 476 -4.06 -24.44 -2.24
C LEU A 476 -3.06 -23.87 -1.22
N PHE A 477 -2.17 -22.95 -1.61
CA PHE A 477 -1.24 -22.25 -0.73
C PHE A 477 -1.16 -20.77 -1.10
N SER A 478 -1.42 -19.89 -0.13
CA SER A 478 -1.48 -18.44 -0.38
C SER A 478 -0.30 -17.65 0.18
N GLN A 479 0.36 -18.15 1.24
CA GLN A 479 1.49 -17.47 1.90
C GLN A 479 2.25 -18.43 2.82
N ILE A 480 3.59 -18.29 2.88
CA ILE A 480 4.48 -19.01 3.80
C ILE A 480 5.51 -18.06 4.36
N SER A 481 5.76 -18.16 5.66
CA SER A 481 6.75 -17.34 6.37
C SER A 481 7.50 -18.14 7.42
N VAL A 482 8.70 -17.64 7.74
CA VAL A 482 9.64 -18.25 8.67
C VAL A 482 10.23 -17.17 9.57
N VAL A 483 10.29 -17.45 10.87
CA VAL A 483 11.03 -16.65 11.85
C VAL A 483 12.04 -17.53 12.55
N TYR A 484 13.29 -17.08 12.62
CA TYR A 484 14.35 -17.72 13.37
C TYR A 484 14.90 -16.81 14.47
N LYS A 485 15.09 -17.36 15.67
CA LYS A 485 15.64 -16.67 16.84
C LYS A 485 16.95 -17.29 17.26
N PHE A 486 17.97 -16.46 17.47
CA PHE A 486 19.32 -16.92 17.80
C PHE A 486 19.82 -16.47 19.16
#